data_AF-A0A2D7RRD4-F1
#
_entry.id   AF-A0A2D7RRD4-F1
#
_cell.length_a   1.000
_cell.length_b   1.000
_cell.length_c   1.000
_cell.angle_alpha   90.00
_cell.angle_beta   90.00
_cell.angle_gamma   90.00
#
_symmetry.space_group_name_H-M   'P 1'
#
loop_
_entity.id
_entity.type
_entity.pdbx_description
1 polymer ?
#
loop_
_entity_poly.entity_id
_entity_poly.type
_entity_poly.pdbx_seq_one_letter_code
_entity_poly.pdbx_strand_id
1 'polypeptide(L)'
;MWAVAKIKKNQEGIFLSELSKKFQKNFEVYYPRVLITENNKKEKIKNILGNYIFFYQSELNLSKSNSNFNFIKGLQYFIYGSQNDSDQIMNFVDYCKRSENKKGYISNSFFFKMIKTKAQIISGPLKNIILNIVNIDKNKIIANTGKINISINKKSGNYCYPL
;
A
#
# COMPACT_ATOMS: atom_id res chain seq x y z
N MET A 1 -13.14 5.62 13.97
CA MET A 1 -12.08 4.61 14.11
C MET A 1 -11.65 4.11 12.74
N TRP A 2 -10.39 3.75 12.60
CA TRP A 2 -9.87 3.08 11.40
C TRP A 2 -10.06 1.57 11.48
N ALA A 3 -10.24 0.93 10.34
CA ALA A 3 -10.22 -0.52 10.19
C ALA A 3 -9.70 -0.93 8.82
N VAL A 4 -9.45 -2.23 8.65
CA VAL A 4 -8.98 -2.81 7.39
C VAL A 4 -10.13 -3.50 6.67
N ALA A 5 -10.34 -3.14 5.41
CA ALA A 5 -11.31 -3.79 4.53
C ALA A 5 -10.62 -4.46 3.35
N LYS A 6 -11.13 -5.62 2.95
CA LYS A 6 -10.77 -6.28 1.69
C LYS A 6 -11.84 -5.99 0.66
N ILE A 7 -11.44 -5.43 -0.48
CA ILE A 7 -12.33 -5.16 -1.60
C ILE A 7 -12.16 -6.18 -2.72
N LYS A 8 -13.21 -6.36 -3.52
CA LYS A 8 -13.14 -7.17 -4.74
C LYS A 8 -12.22 -6.49 -5.74
N LYS A 9 -11.36 -7.29 -6.37
CA LYS A 9 -10.39 -6.81 -7.37
C LYS A 9 -11.13 -6.04 -8.47
N ASN A 10 -10.60 -4.88 -8.87
CA ASN A 10 -11.15 -4.01 -9.91
C ASN A 10 -12.58 -3.48 -9.63
N GLN A 11 -13.08 -3.54 -8.39
CA GLN A 11 -14.41 -3.01 -8.02
C GLN A 11 -14.34 -1.78 -7.12
N GLU A 12 -13.21 -1.07 -7.13
CA GLU A 12 -13.01 0.10 -6.29
C GLU A 12 -14.06 1.20 -6.51
N GLY A 13 -14.33 1.56 -7.77
CA GLY A 13 -15.33 2.59 -8.09
C GLY A 13 -16.73 2.19 -7.61
N ILE A 14 -17.11 0.92 -7.79
CA ILE A 14 -18.37 0.38 -7.27
C ILE A 14 -18.39 0.50 -5.74
N PHE A 15 -17.34 0.05 -5.06
CA PHE A 15 -17.22 0.12 -3.61
C PHE A 15 -17.35 1.55 -3.09
N LEU A 16 -16.61 2.52 -3.65
CA LEU A 16 -16.68 3.92 -3.24
C LEU A 16 -18.06 4.54 -3.50
N SER A 17 -18.71 4.19 -4.62
CA SER A 17 -20.06 4.66 -4.91
C SER A 17 -21.10 4.13 -3.92
N GLU A 18 -21.02 2.86 -3.53
CA GLU A 18 -21.93 2.26 -2.55
C GLU A 18 -21.70 2.79 -1.14
N LEU A 19 -20.44 3.00 -0.74
CA LEU A 19 -20.12 3.69 0.51
C LEU A 19 -20.68 5.11 0.53
N SER A 20 -20.56 5.85 -0.58
CA SER A 20 -21.09 7.22 -0.70
C SER A 20 -22.61 7.25 -0.52
N LYS A 21 -23.33 6.29 -1.11
CA LYS A 21 -24.78 6.15 -0.92
C LYS A 21 -25.14 5.80 0.53
N LYS A 22 -24.41 4.87 1.14
CA LYS A 22 -24.74 4.33 2.46
C LYS A 22 -24.39 5.26 3.61
N PHE A 23 -23.24 5.92 3.53
CA PHE A 23 -22.68 6.73 4.62
C PHE A 23 -22.71 8.24 4.32
N GLN A 24 -23.34 8.68 3.22
CA GLN A 24 -23.48 10.10 2.85
C GLN A 24 -22.14 10.88 2.89
N LYS A 25 -21.05 10.20 2.51
CA LYS A 25 -19.66 10.72 2.56
C LYS A 25 -19.08 10.93 3.97
N ASN A 26 -19.72 10.46 5.04
CA ASN A 26 -19.17 10.45 6.40
C ASN A 26 -18.18 9.28 6.61
N PHE A 27 -17.21 9.16 5.71
CA PHE A 27 -16.16 8.15 5.78
C PHE A 27 -14.90 8.63 5.07
N GLU A 28 -13.75 8.05 5.41
CA GLU A 28 -12.51 8.21 4.66
C GLU A 28 -12.00 6.83 4.23
N VAL A 29 -11.42 6.75 3.03
CA VAL A 29 -10.72 5.56 2.55
C VAL A 29 -9.31 5.94 2.16
N TYR A 30 -8.35 5.14 2.60
CA TYR A 30 -6.95 5.29 2.24
C TYR A 30 -6.43 4.06 1.51
N TYR A 31 -5.81 4.30 0.34
CA TYR A 31 -5.15 3.32 -0.50
C TYR A 31 -3.65 3.61 -0.54
N PRO A 32 -2.80 2.82 0.12
CA PRO A 32 -1.36 3.01 0.05
C PRO A 32 -0.85 2.57 -1.34
N ARG A 33 -0.71 3.52 -2.27
CA ARG A 33 -0.43 3.24 -3.68
C ARG A 33 0.96 3.67 -4.10
N VAL A 34 1.56 2.89 -4.98
CA VAL A 34 2.79 3.22 -5.70
C VAL A 34 2.50 3.32 -7.20
N LEU A 35 3.24 4.19 -7.88
CA LEU A 35 3.23 4.30 -9.33
C LEU A 35 4.46 3.60 -9.89
N ILE A 36 4.26 2.48 -10.58
CA ILE A 36 5.33 1.63 -11.10
C ILE A 36 5.43 1.80 -12.61
N THR A 37 6.64 2.01 -13.12
CA THR A 37 6.92 1.93 -14.56
C THR A 37 7.25 0.50 -14.96
N GLU A 38 6.46 -0.07 -15.87
CA GLU A 38 6.73 -1.38 -16.48
C GLU A 38 7.77 -1.27 -17.60
N ASN A 39 8.31 -2.42 -18.04
CA ASN A 39 9.35 -2.49 -19.09
C ASN A 39 8.99 -1.73 -20.37
N ASN A 40 7.69 -1.61 -20.68
CA ASN A 40 7.19 -0.95 -21.88
C ASN A 40 6.96 0.56 -21.67
N LYS A 41 7.58 1.17 -20.64
CA LYS A 41 7.38 2.58 -20.21
C LYS A 41 5.94 2.93 -19.80
N LYS A 42 5.05 1.94 -19.67
CA LYS A 42 3.68 2.14 -19.18
C LYS A 42 3.70 2.29 -17.66
N GLU A 43 3.04 3.33 -17.16
CA GLU A 43 2.84 3.52 -15.73
C GLU A 43 1.63 2.73 -15.24
N LYS A 44 1.77 2.11 -14.07
CA LYS A 44 0.72 1.32 -13.43
C LYS A 44 0.64 1.66 -11.96
N ILE A 45 -0.58 1.97 -11.51
CA ILE A 45 -0.88 2.16 -10.09
C ILE A 45 -1.03 0.79 -9.44
N LYS A 46 -0.31 0.57 -8.35
CA LYS A 46 -0.41 -0.66 -7.55
C LYS A 46 -0.61 -0.30 -6.08
N ASN A 47 -1.62 -0.90 -5.46
CA ASN A 47 -1.77 -0.85 -4.00
C ASN A 47 -0.78 -1.82 -3.36
N ILE A 48 0.00 -1.34 -2.37
CA ILE A 48 1.04 -2.13 -1.71
C ILE A 48 0.45 -3.23 -0.84
N LEU A 49 -0.80 -3.07 -0.39
CA LEU A 49 -1.55 -4.05 0.39
C LEU A 49 -2.44 -4.94 -0.50
N GLY A 50 -2.22 -4.95 -1.81
CA GLY A 50 -3.05 -5.72 -2.74
C GLY A 50 -4.48 -5.20 -2.79
N ASN A 51 -5.44 -6.02 -2.34
CA ASN A 51 -6.86 -5.66 -2.33
C ASN A 51 -7.34 -5.17 -0.95
N TYR A 52 -6.43 -4.97 0.01
CA TYR A 52 -6.76 -4.40 1.31
C TYR A 52 -6.64 -2.87 1.29
N ILE A 53 -7.51 -2.23 2.04
CA ILE A 53 -7.61 -0.78 2.17
C ILE A 53 -7.83 -0.43 3.64
N PHE A 54 -7.56 0.83 3.98
CA PHE A 54 -7.95 1.37 5.27
C PHE A 54 -9.25 2.16 5.11
N PHE A 55 -10.19 1.91 6.00
CA PHE A 55 -11.50 2.56 6.05
C PHE A 55 -11.64 3.24 7.40
N TYR A 56 -12.04 4.51 7.39
CA TYR A 56 -12.34 5.27 8.58
C TYR A 56 -13.79 5.73 8.57
N GLN A 57 -14.41 5.61 9.73
CA GLN A 57 -15.72 6.20 10.02
C GLN A 57 -15.74 6.55 11.51
N SER A 58 -16.28 7.71 11.88
CA SER A 58 -16.32 8.17 13.28
C SER A 58 -16.99 7.12 14.19
N GLU A 59 -18.19 6.67 13.80
CA GLU A 59 -19.03 5.71 14.52
C GLU A 59 -18.85 4.28 14.00
N LEU A 60 -17.62 3.90 13.69
CA LEU A 60 -17.33 2.56 13.18
C LEU A 60 -17.65 1.49 14.24
N ASN A 61 -18.58 0.60 13.93
CA ASN A 61 -18.89 -0.56 14.76
C ASN A 61 -18.81 -1.85 13.91
N LEU A 62 -17.68 -2.54 13.97
CA LEU A 62 -17.48 -3.81 13.27
C LEU A 62 -17.80 -5.00 14.18
N SER A 63 -19.06 -5.16 14.56
CA SER A 63 -19.55 -6.38 15.20
C SER A 63 -19.98 -7.40 14.13
N LYS A 64 -19.85 -8.71 14.42
CA LYS A 64 -20.32 -9.78 13.51
C LYS A 64 -21.82 -9.70 13.20
N SER A 65 -22.59 -9.01 14.04
CA SER A 65 -24.03 -8.79 13.90
C SER A 65 -24.38 -7.47 13.20
N ASN A 66 -23.42 -6.60 12.88
CA ASN A 66 -23.74 -5.28 12.34
C ASN A 66 -24.14 -5.34 10.86
N SER A 67 -25.44 -5.15 10.60
CA SER A 67 -26.03 -5.14 9.27
C SER A 67 -25.57 -3.95 8.40
N ASN A 68 -24.99 -2.91 9.01
CA ASN A 68 -24.55 -1.70 8.29
C ASN A 68 -23.40 -1.95 7.31
N PHE A 69 -22.65 -3.04 7.43
CA PHE A 69 -21.60 -3.38 6.46
C PHE A 69 -21.98 -4.55 5.55
N ASN A 70 -23.13 -5.17 5.80
CA ASN A 70 -23.68 -6.18 4.91
C ASN A 70 -24.11 -5.54 3.58
N PHE A 71 -23.93 -6.30 2.49
CA PHE A 71 -24.39 -5.97 1.15
C PHE A 71 -23.76 -4.73 0.48
N ILE A 72 -22.64 -4.21 0.99
CA ILE A 72 -21.88 -3.18 0.26
C ILE A 72 -21.24 -3.82 -0.97
N LYS A 73 -21.71 -3.49 -2.18
CA LYS A 73 -21.13 -4.06 -3.41
C LYS A 73 -19.67 -3.63 -3.53
N GLY A 74 -18.81 -4.53 -4.00
CA GLY A 74 -17.37 -4.31 -4.05
C GLY A 74 -16.62 -4.59 -2.74
N LEU A 75 -17.29 -4.64 -1.58
CA LEU A 75 -16.68 -5.14 -0.34
C LEU A 75 -16.66 -6.68 -0.35
N GLN A 76 -15.54 -7.28 0.06
CA GLN A 76 -15.46 -8.71 0.31
C GLN A 76 -15.68 -9.01 1.80
N TYR A 77 -14.94 -8.33 2.68
CA TYR A 77 -15.12 -8.34 4.14
C TYR A 77 -14.29 -7.26 4.81
N PHE A 78 -14.64 -6.91 6.05
CA PHE A 78 -13.72 -6.26 6.98
C PHE A 78 -12.89 -7.31 7.72
N ILE A 79 -11.64 -6.98 8.05
CA ILE A 79 -10.85 -7.79 8.99
C ILE A 79 -11.39 -7.49 10.40
N TYR A 80 -12.19 -8.42 10.93
CA TYR A 80 -12.74 -8.28 12.28
C TYR A 80 -11.63 -8.16 13.31
N GLY A 81 -11.78 -7.21 14.24
CA GLY A 81 -10.79 -6.90 15.27
C GLY A 81 -9.80 -5.81 14.85
N SER A 82 -9.65 -5.51 13.56
CA SER A 82 -8.73 -4.46 13.10
C SER A 82 -9.08 -3.06 13.64
N GLN A 83 -10.33 -2.81 14.01
CA GLN A 83 -10.74 -1.57 14.67
C GLN A 83 -10.11 -1.38 16.05
N ASN A 84 -9.73 -2.48 16.73
CA ASN A 84 -9.08 -2.41 18.04
C ASN A 84 -7.65 -1.85 17.92
N ASP A 85 -7.05 -1.95 16.74
CA ASP A 85 -5.72 -1.42 16.42
C ASP A 85 -5.80 -0.08 15.65
N SER A 86 -6.91 0.67 15.81
CA SER A 86 -7.17 1.92 15.08
C SER A 86 -6.02 2.92 15.19
N ASP A 87 -5.37 3.04 16.35
CA ASP A 87 -4.24 3.97 16.54
C ASP A 87 -2.99 3.54 15.76
N GLN A 88 -2.73 2.23 15.70
CA GLN A 88 -1.61 1.68 14.93
C GLN A 88 -1.86 1.83 13.43
N ILE A 89 -3.11 1.62 13.00
CA ILE A 89 -3.54 1.86 11.62
C ILE A 89 -3.36 3.33 11.27
N MET A 90 -3.82 4.25 12.12
CA MET A 90 -3.68 5.69 11.89
C MET A 90 -2.20 6.09 11.76
N ASN A 91 -1.35 5.61 12.67
CA ASN A 91 0.10 5.83 12.60
C ASN A 91 0.71 5.31 11.28
N PHE A 92 0.24 4.16 10.79
CA PHE A 92 0.67 3.61 9.51
C PHE A 92 0.18 4.47 8.32
N VAL A 93 -1.09 4.86 8.31
CA VAL A 93 -1.67 5.76 7.29
C VAL A 93 -0.89 7.07 7.23
N ASP A 94 -0.60 7.69 8.38
CA ASP A 94 0.17 8.93 8.47
C ASP A 94 1.62 8.75 8.02
N TYR A 95 2.21 7.60 8.31
CA TYR A 95 3.54 7.26 7.81
C TYR A 95 3.56 7.11 6.28
N CYS A 96 2.53 6.48 5.69
CA CYS A 96 2.38 6.41 4.25
C CYS A 96 2.16 7.79 3.63
N LYS A 97 1.22 8.59 4.14
CA LYS A 97 0.92 9.97 3.67
C LYS A 97 2.16 10.86 3.69
N ARG A 98 2.98 10.81 4.75
CA ARG A 98 4.27 11.54 4.83
C ARG A 98 5.29 11.11 3.77
N SER A 99 5.13 9.93 3.20
CA SER A 99 6.03 9.36 2.19
C SER A 99 5.48 9.49 0.76
N GLU A 100 4.31 10.10 0.59
CA GLU A 100 3.68 10.35 -0.71
C GLU A 100 4.32 11.52 -1.46
N ASN A 101 4.31 11.43 -2.78
CA ASN A 101 4.64 12.55 -3.66
C ASN A 101 3.42 13.47 -3.86
N LYS A 102 3.60 14.57 -4.61
CA LYS A 102 2.53 15.53 -4.92
C LYS A 102 1.31 14.94 -5.63
N LYS A 103 1.42 13.73 -6.19
CA LYS A 103 0.32 13.00 -6.86
C LYS A 103 -0.38 11.99 -5.93
N GLY A 104 0.03 11.88 -4.67
CA GLY A 104 -0.53 10.92 -3.70
C GLY A 104 0.00 9.49 -3.83
N TYR A 105 1.17 9.29 -4.47
CA TYR A 105 1.81 7.97 -4.53
C TYR A 105 2.98 7.86 -3.57
N ILE A 106 3.03 6.78 -2.81
CA ILE A 106 4.12 6.41 -1.91
C ILE A 106 5.42 6.34 -2.71
N SER A 107 6.43 7.08 -2.26
CA SER A 107 7.75 7.09 -2.86
C SER A 107 8.57 5.86 -2.48
N ASN A 108 9.56 5.52 -3.29
CA ASN A 108 10.47 4.39 -3.04
C ASN A 108 11.20 4.50 -1.69
N SER A 109 11.41 5.72 -1.19
CA SER A 109 12.04 5.98 0.10
C SER A 109 11.31 5.33 1.29
N PHE A 110 10.00 5.08 1.17
CA PHE A 110 9.18 4.37 2.15
C PHE A 110 9.71 2.96 2.43
N PHE A 111 9.98 2.19 1.37
CA PHE A 111 10.41 0.80 1.47
C PHE A 111 11.87 0.66 1.90
N PHE A 112 12.71 1.64 1.54
CA PHE A 112 14.13 1.61 1.88
C PHE A 112 14.38 1.60 3.39
N LYS A 113 13.48 2.16 4.20
CA LYS A 113 13.58 2.07 5.67
C LYS A 113 13.21 0.70 6.22
N MET A 114 12.50 -0.12 5.44
CA MET A 114 12.03 -1.46 5.83
C MET A 114 12.98 -2.57 5.35
N ILE A 115 13.78 -2.29 4.31
CA ILE A 115 14.75 -3.22 3.77
C ILE A 115 15.87 -3.43 4.80
N LYS A 116 16.14 -4.70 5.15
CA LYS A 116 17.21 -5.08 6.06
C LYS A 116 18.28 -5.88 5.34
N THR A 117 17.97 -7.11 4.97
CA THR A 117 18.94 -8.07 4.43
C THR A 117 18.65 -8.46 2.99
N LYS A 118 17.37 -8.49 2.60
CA LYS A 118 16.94 -8.81 1.24
C LYS A 118 15.89 -7.84 0.72
N ALA A 119 15.88 -7.67 -0.59
CA ALA A 119 14.84 -6.93 -1.28
C ALA A 119 14.57 -7.53 -2.67
N GLN A 120 13.38 -7.29 -3.21
CA GLN A 120 13.02 -7.63 -4.59
C GLN A 120 12.78 -6.37 -5.40
N ILE A 121 13.36 -6.28 -6.59
CA ILE A 121 13.03 -5.22 -7.54
C ILE A 121 11.63 -5.49 -8.12
N ILE A 122 10.71 -4.54 -8.03
CA ILE A 122 9.32 -4.73 -8.46
C ILE A 122 8.93 -3.93 -9.72
N SER A 123 9.88 -3.20 -10.30
CA SER A 123 9.67 -2.27 -11.42
C SER A 123 10.87 -2.21 -12.35
N GLY A 124 10.66 -1.76 -13.59
CA GLY A 124 11.73 -1.60 -14.58
C GLY A 124 12.33 -2.93 -15.07
N PRO A 125 13.40 -2.85 -15.89
CA PRO A 125 13.94 -4.01 -16.64
C PRO A 125 14.49 -5.13 -15.74
N LEU A 126 14.87 -4.80 -14.51
CA LEU A 126 15.41 -5.73 -13.52
C LEU A 126 14.35 -6.31 -12.58
N LYS A 127 13.07 -6.19 -12.93
CA LYS A 127 11.94 -6.70 -12.12
C LYS A 127 12.12 -8.19 -11.79
N ASN A 128 11.72 -8.54 -10.57
CA ASN A 128 11.79 -9.85 -9.92
C ASN A 128 13.18 -10.31 -9.48
N ILE A 129 14.25 -9.54 -9.72
CA ILE A 129 15.57 -9.84 -9.17
C ILE A 129 15.56 -9.67 -7.64
N ILE A 130 16.13 -10.66 -6.95
CA ILE A 130 16.36 -10.66 -5.51
C ILE A 130 17.75 -10.09 -5.24
N LEU A 131 17.80 -9.12 -4.35
CA LEU A 131 18.98 -8.40 -3.92
C LEU A 131 19.34 -8.85 -2.51
N ASN A 132 20.58 -9.26 -2.26
CA ASN A 132 21.11 -9.31 -0.90
C ASN A 132 21.78 -7.97 -0.61
N ILE A 133 21.32 -7.32 0.43
CA ILE A 133 21.74 -5.97 0.79
C ILE A 133 23.12 -6.04 1.42
N VAL A 134 24.06 -5.29 0.83
CA VAL A 134 25.42 -5.15 1.34
C VAL A 134 25.50 -3.91 2.22
N ASN A 135 24.93 -2.80 1.76
CA ASN A 135 24.89 -1.54 2.51
C ASN A 135 23.69 -0.68 2.09
N ILE A 136 23.17 0.10 3.03
CA ILE A 136 22.12 1.11 2.79
C ILE A 136 22.67 2.48 3.20
N ASP A 137 23.00 3.30 2.20
CA ASP A 137 23.42 4.68 2.42
C ASP A 137 22.21 5.61 2.52
N LYS A 138 22.47 6.89 2.85
CA LYS A 138 21.43 7.93 2.89
C LYS A 138 20.63 8.05 1.59
N ASN A 139 21.25 7.81 0.43
CA ASN A 139 20.64 8.03 -0.89
C ASN A 139 20.51 6.77 -1.77
N LYS A 140 21.14 5.66 -1.42
CA LYS A 140 21.19 4.47 -2.28
C LYS A 140 21.25 3.17 -1.47
N ILE A 141 20.83 2.07 -2.10
CA ILE A 141 21.07 0.70 -1.65
C ILE A 141 22.18 0.14 -2.53
N ILE A 142 23.19 -0.47 -1.90
CA ILE A 142 24.20 -1.30 -2.55
C ILE A 142 23.87 -2.74 -2.20
N ALA A 143 23.72 -3.56 -3.22
CA ALA A 143 23.34 -4.96 -3.09
C ALA A 143 24.06 -5.83 -4.09
N ASN A 144 24.01 -7.14 -3.89
CA ASN A 144 24.44 -8.12 -4.87
C ASN A 144 23.29 -9.04 -5.28
N THR A 145 23.41 -9.61 -6.48
CA THR A 145 22.57 -10.70 -6.97
C THR A 145 23.48 -11.75 -7.60
N GLY A 146 23.85 -12.77 -6.82
CA GLY A 146 24.87 -13.74 -7.23
C GLY A 146 26.21 -13.04 -7.47
N LYS A 147 26.63 -12.96 -8.75
CA LYS A 147 27.93 -12.38 -9.15
C LYS A 147 27.88 -10.88 -9.49
N ILE A 148 26.69 -10.27 -9.55
CA ILE A 148 26.52 -8.89 -10.02
C ILE A 148 26.29 -7.97 -8.81
N ASN A 149 27.05 -6.86 -8.75
CA ASN A 149 26.81 -5.77 -7.81
C ASN A 149 25.84 -4.75 -8.43
N ILE A 150 24.83 -4.36 -7.66
CA ILE A 150 23.75 -3.44 -8.06
C ILE A 150 23.70 -2.28 -7.08
N SER A 151 23.53 -1.06 -7.60
CA SER A 151 23.27 0.14 -6.81
C SER A 151 21.95 0.78 -7.24
N ILE A 152 21.05 1.04 -6.28
CA ILE A 152 19.72 1.60 -6.54
C ILE A 152 19.56 2.90 -5.76
N ASN A 153 19.28 4.00 -6.48
CA ASN A 153 19.04 5.31 -5.86
C ASN A 153 17.61 5.39 -5.28
N LYS A 154 17.48 5.90 -4.05
CA LYS A 154 16.21 6.14 -3.35
C LYS A 154 15.23 7.01 -4.12
N LYS A 155 15.74 7.96 -4.92
CA LYS A 155 14.94 8.88 -5.73
C LYS A 155 14.59 8.31 -7.11
N SER A 156 15.10 7.12 -7.46
CA SER A 156 14.76 6.49 -8.72
C SER A 156 13.32 5.97 -8.71
N GLY A 157 12.70 5.87 -9.89
CA GLY A 157 11.43 5.17 -10.09
C GLY A 157 11.53 3.65 -9.97
N ASN A 158 12.69 3.11 -9.56
CA ASN A 158 12.92 1.68 -9.40
C ASN A 158 12.59 1.24 -7.96
N TYR A 159 11.36 0.78 -7.76
CA TYR A 159 10.86 0.34 -6.46
C TYR A 159 11.46 -1.00 -6.04
N CYS A 160 11.85 -1.09 -4.77
CA CYS A 160 12.31 -2.31 -4.13
C CYS A 160 11.41 -2.65 -2.96
N TYR A 161 10.94 -3.89 -2.90
CA TYR A 161 10.19 -4.40 -1.75
C TYR A 161 11.11 -5.13 -0.79
N PRO A 162 10.97 -4.93 0.54
CA PRO A 162 11.66 -5.77 1.50
C PRO A 162 11.17 -7.23 1.38
N LEU A 163 12.10 -8.17 1.57
CA LEU A 163 11.82 -9.61 1.68
C LEU A 163 12.17 -10.13 3.06
#